data_AF-A0A812S1X4-F1
#
_entry.id   AF-A0A812S1X4-F1
#
_cell.length_a   1.000
_cell.length_b   1.000
_cell.length_c   1.000
_cell.angle_alpha   90.00
_cell.angle_beta   90.00
_cell.angle_gamma   90.00
#
_symmetry.space_group_name_H-M   'P 1'
#
loop_
_entity.id
_entity.type
_entity.pdbx_description
1 polymer ?
#
loop_
_entity_poly.entity_id
_entity_poly.type
_entity_poly.pdbx_seq_one_letter_code
_entity_poly.pdbx_strand_id
1 'polypeptide(L)'
;MLGAFVLVAHSFDPGAIQMRPLSSTVRARRVFAFVAALLGTSTLTQTFAQTRVMEVDPEYPGTAVERLRNIQARVKSLKPEDLSKDWEEVRRKILWAGGLKDLPNNVPGQGYTGHSFNDDNHCDLTPMLGEVAHNLHEGEIRGIAMGNRLGPGIDIATLPELGPGGSWSTCTNGCHVEPPQDVAHVQFRARIAFKLVWTPPHFNSFVLVDDSGAYLNHGTPTGAVPGLRARVSNYNLVKGSKYAREAEALSDRAAGA
;
A
#
# COMPACT_ATOMS: atom_id res chain seq x y z
N MET A 1 25.64 -12.91 41.38
CA MET A 1 24.72 -11.80 41.69
C MET A 1 23.31 -12.25 41.34
N LEU A 2 22.55 -12.66 42.36
CA LEU A 2 21.16 -13.08 42.30
C LEU A 2 20.29 -11.84 42.50
N GLY A 3 19.37 -11.57 41.56
CA GLY A 3 18.36 -10.51 41.68
C GLY A 3 16.97 -11.13 41.71
N ALA A 4 16.43 -11.28 42.91
CA ALA A 4 15.05 -11.70 43.17
C ALA A 4 14.09 -10.53 42.92
N PHE A 5 13.00 -10.77 42.20
CA PHE A 5 11.84 -9.87 42.19
C PHE A 5 10.76 -10.43 43.10
N VAL A 6 10.33 -9.57 44.02
CA VAL A 6 9.35 -9.81 45.08
C VAL A 6 7.94 -9.76 44.49
N LEU A 7 7.17 -10.81 44.76
CA LEU A 7 5.72 -10.87 44.56
C LEU A 7 5.05 -10.19 45.77
N VAL A 8 4.21 -9.18 45.54
CA VAL A 8 3.29 -8.66 46.58
C VAL A 8 1.86 -8.84 46.07
N ALA A 9 1.14 -9.74 46.73
CA ALA A 9 -0.29 -9.93 46.60
C ALA A 9 -1.00 -8.99 47.59
N HIS A 10 -2.05 -8.32 47.14
CA HIS A 10 -3.09 -7.78 48.01
C HIS A 10 -4.46 -8.29 47.56
N SER A 11 -5.26 -8.56 48.59
CA SER A 11 -6.39 -9.48 48.65
C SER A 11 -7.63 -8.73 49.13
N PHE A 12 -8.80 -9.04 48.51
CA PHE A 12 -10.20 -8.92 48.99
C PHE A 12 -10.73 -7.50 49.31
N ASP A 13 -12.00 -7.13 49.14
CA ASP A 13 -13.27 -7.87 49.29
C ASP A 13 -14.45 -7.13 48.56
N PRO A 14 -15.50 -7.82 48.08
CA PRO A 14 -16.68 -7.24 47.43
C PRO A 14 -17.94 -7.24 48.33
N GLY A 15 -18.79 -6.22 48.20
CA GLY A 15 -20.13 -6.21 48.80
C GLY A 15 -20.80 -4.84 48.64
N ALA A 16 -22.12 -4.67 48.61
CA ALA A 16 -23.24 -5.60 48.56
C ALA A 16 -24.48 -4.79 48.12
N ILE A 17 -25.44 -5.50 47.55
CA ILE A 17 -26.77 -5.08 47.14
C ILE A 17 -27.59 -4.62 48.36
N GLN A 18 -28.40 -3.55 48.22
CA GLN A 18 -29.57 -3.36 49.06
C GLN A 18 -30.74 -2.75 48.29
N MET A 19 -31.87 -3.46 48.33
CA MET A 19 -33.18 -3.09 47.79
C MET A 19 -34.13 -2.59 48.90
N ARG A 20 -35.18 -1.88 48.45
CA ARG A 20 -36.54 -1.65 49.02
C ARG A 20 -36.77 -0.31 49.75
N PRO A 21 -38.02 0.19 49.89
CA PRO A 21 -39.32 -0.32 49.42
C PRO A 21 -40.21 0.71 48.66
N LEU A 22 -41.32 0.18 48.11
CA LEU A 22 -42.50 0.88 47.59
C LEU A 22 -43.36 1.50 48.71
N SER A 23 -43.96 2.67 48.46
CA SER A 23 -45.34 2.94 48.88
C SER A 23 -45.99 4.09 48.10
N SER A 24 -47.23 3.85 47.70
CA SER A 24 -48.17 4.65 46.92
C SER A 24 -48.67 5.94 47.58
N THR A 25 -49.06 6.94 46.78
CA THR A 25 -50.38 7.58 46.93
C THR A 25 -50.85 8.31 45.66
N VAL A 26 -52.17 8.24 45.48
CA VAL A 26 -52.98 8.61 44.31
C VAL A 26 -53.26 10.12 44.26
N ARG A 27 -53.30 10.74 43.08
CA ARG A 27 -54.32 11.75 42.75
C ARG A 27 -54.58 11.87 41.26
N ALA A 28 -55.83 11.61 40.90
CA ALA A 28 -56.40 11.76 39.57
C ALA A 28 -56.43 13.23 39.13
N ARG A 29 -56.23 13.47 37.83
CA ARG A 29 -56.91 14.54 37.09
C ARG A 29 -57.04 14.15 35.62
N ARG A 30 -58.29 14.10 35.18
CA ARG A 30 -58.74 13.91 33.80
C ARG A 30 -58.20 15.05 32.95
N VAL A 31 -57.54 14.73 31.83
CA VAL A 31 -57.42 15.64 30.68
C VAL A 31 -57.69 14.81 29.43
N PHE A 32 -58.48 15.43 28.56
CA PHE A 32 -59.10 14.89 27.37
C PHE A 32 -58.14 14.28 26.36
N ALA A 33 -58.64 13.25 25.68
CA ALA A 33 -58.04 12.64 24.51
C ALA A 33 -57.85 13.67 23.37
N PHE A 34 -56.66 13.65 22.78
CA PHE A 34 -56.46 13.96 21.37
C PHE A 34 -55.66 12.81 20.77
N VAL A 35 -56.35 11.98 19.99
CA VAL A 35 -55.74 10.96 19.15
C VAL A 35 -55.21 11.67 17.91
N ALA A 36 -53.89 11.77 17.79
CA ALA A 36 -53.22 12.00 16.52
C ALA A 36 -52.43 10.73 16.20
N ALA A 37 -53.04 9.84 15.43
CA ALA A 37 -52.36 8.69 14.85
C ALA A 37 -51.37 9.19 13.79
N LEU A 38 -50.14 9.47 14.21
CA LEU A 38 -48.99 9.52 13.31
C LEU A 38 -48.65 8.07 12.96
N LEU A 39 -49.19 7.61 11.83
CA LEU A 39 -48.66 6.46 11.10
C LEU A 39 -47.23 6.82 10.69
N GLY A 40 -46.27 6.54 11.58
CA GLY A 40 -44.87 6.50 11.22
C GLY A 40 -44.69 5.39 10.20
N THR A 41 -44.71 5.72 8.93
CA THR A 41 -44.23 4.82 7.88
C THR A 41 -42.75 4.63 8.11
N SER A 42 -42.40 3.57 8.84
CA SER A 42 -41.05 3.04 8.92
C SER A 42 -40.68 2.59 7.51
N THR A 43 -40.15 3.50 6.70
CA THR A 43 -39.41 3.15 5.50
C THR A 43 -38.22 2.32 5.97
N LEU A 44 -38.39 1.00 5.91
CA LEU A 44 -37.29 0.05 5.89
C LEU A 44 -36.49 0.38 4.63
N THR A 45 -35.49 1.26 4.76
CA THR A 45 -34.42 1.42 3.79
C THR A 45 -33.61 0.13 3.84
N GLN A 46 -34.09 -0.87 3.12
CA GLN A 46 -33.38 -2.12 2.87
C GLN A 46 -32.13 -1.72 2.09
N THR A 47 -31.02 -1.54 2.82
CA THR A 47 -29.72 -1.26 2.22
C THR A 47 -29.30 -2.55 1.53
N PHE A 48 -29.64 -2.69 0.25
CA PHE A 48 -29.06 -3.74 -0.57
C PHE A 48 -27.56 -3.48 -0.58
N ALA A 49 -26.81 -4.34 0.13
CA ALA A 49 -25.36 -4.41 0.00
C ALA A 49 -25.08 -4.74 -1.46
N GLN A 50 -24.77 -3.70 -2.25
CA GLN A 50 -24.45 -3.83 -3.66
C GLN A 50 -23.18 -4.67 -3.72
N THR A 51 -23.30 -5.94 -4.14
CA THR A 51 -22.15 -6.80 -4.41
C THR A 51 -21.35 -6.09 -5.50
N ARG A 52 -20.26 -5.41 -5.12
CA ARG A 52 -19.38 -4.78 -6.10
C ARG A 52 -18.77 -5.89 -6.94
N VAL A 53 -19.12 -5.93 -8.21
CA VAL A 53 -18.42 -6.78 -9.19
C VAL A 53 -16.99 -6.28 -9.24
N MET A 54 -16.04 -7.12 -8.81
CA MET A 54 -14.63 -6.80 -8.88
C MET A 54 -14.19 -6.85 -10.34
N GLU A 55 -13.62 -5.75 -10.81
CA GLU A 55 -13.04 -5.68 -12.15
C GLU A 55 -11.76 -6.52 -12.21
N VAL A 56 -11.60 -7.27 -13.30
CA VAL A 56 -10.48 -8.18 -13.52
C VAL A 56 -9.73 -7.75 -14.78
N ASP A 57 -8.41 -7.62 -14.67
CA ASP A 57 -7.53 -7.49 -15.84
C ASP A 57 -7.34 -8.89 -16.45
N PRO A 58 -7.74 -9.13 -17.71
CA PRO A 58 -7.68 -10.47 -18.31
C PRO A 58 -6.25 -10.97 -18.54
N GLU A 59 -5.27 -10.07 -18.71
CA GLU A 59 -3.86 -10.43 -18.90
C GLU A 59 -3.19 -10.69 -17.55
N TYR A 60 -3.49 -9.86 -16.55
CA TYR A 60 -2.96 -9.93 -15.19
C TYR A 60 -4.08 -10.03 -14.15
N PRO A 61 -4.72 -11.21 -14.02
CA PRO A 61 -5.92 -11.38 -13.20
C PRO A 61 -5.68 -11.20 -11.69
N GLY A 62 -4.43 -11.19 -11.23
CA GLY A 62 -4.12 -10.89 -9.84
C GLY A 62 -4.07 -9.41 -9.50
N THR A 63 -4.24 -8.53 -10.48
CA THR A 63 -4.25 -7.07 -10.30
C THR A 63 -5.47 -6.61 -9.50
N ALA A 64 -5.25 -5.84 -8.44
CA ALA A 64 -6.33 -5.06 -7.82
C ALA A 64 -6.60 -3.79 -8.65
N VAL A 65 -7.49 -3.88 -9.66
CA VAL A 65 -7.69 -2.84 -10.69
C VAL A 65 -8.13 -1.49 -10.12
N GLU A 66 -9.07 -1.47 -9.16
CA GLU A 66 -9.48 -0.22 -8.49
C GLU A 66 -8.28 0.46 -7.80
N ARG A 67 -7.47 -0.33 -7.10
CA ARG A 67 -6.25 0.14 -6.42
C ARG A 67 -5.20 0.64 -7.37
N LEU A 68 -4.95 -0.07 -8.46
CA LEU A 68 -4.04 0.34 -9.53
C LEU A 68 -4.35 1.76 -10.02
N ARG A 69 -5.61 2.03 -10.37
CA ARG A 69 -6.03 3.34 -10.87
C ARG A 69 -5.89 4.43 -9.82
N ASN A 70 -6.26 4.15 -8.57
CA ASN A 70 -6.16 5.11 -7.49
C ASN A 70 -4.69 5.45 -7.16
N ILE A 71 -3.79 4.47 -7.20
CA ILE A 71 -2.35 4.69 -7.05
C ILE A 71 -1.83 5.59 -8.19
N GLN A 72 -2.13 5.24 -9.44
CA GLN A 72 -1.69 6.05 -10.59
C GLN A 72 -2.23 7.48 -10.53
N ALA A 73 -3.48 7.66 -10.07
CA ALA A 73 -4.06 8.98 -9.83
C ALA A 73 -3.29 9.76 -8.75
N ARG A 74 -2.96 9.11 -7.61
CA ARG A 74 -2.13 9.74 -6.56
C ARG A 74 -0.75 10.13 -7.09
N VAL A 75 -0.06 9.24 -7.79
CA VAL A 75 1.26 9.51 -8.37
C VAL A 75 1.21 10.71 -9.32
N LYS A 76 0.22 10.76 -10.21
CA LYS A 76 0.03 11.88 -11.15
C LYS A 76 -0.35 13.19 -10.46
N SER A 77 -0.94 13.13 -9.26
CA SER A 77 -1.32 14.32 -8.48
C SER A 77 -0.16 14.97 -7.73
N LEU A 78 0.93 14.23 -7.50
CA LEU A 78 2.15 14.78 -6.90
C LEU A 78 2.80 15.76 -7.86
N LYS A 79 3.34 16.87 -7.35
CA LYS A 79 4.08 17.81 -8.18
C LYS A 79 5.57 17.41 -8.26
N PRO A 80 6.31 17.80 -9.31
CA PRO A 80 7.76 17.55 -9.36
C PRO A 80 8.52 18.09 -8.14
N GLU A 81 8.06 19.20 -7.54
CA GLU A 81 8.65 19.76 -6.32
C GLU A 81 8.39 18.87 -5.10
N ASP A 82 7.30 18.09 -5.10
CA ASP A 82 7.03 17.10 -4.06
C ASP A 82 8.02 15.93 -4.12
N LEU A 83 8.54 15.64 -5.32
CA LEU A 83 9.44 14.53 -5.64
C LEU A 83 10.92 14.93 -5.73
N SER A 84 11.23 16.21 -5.50
CA SER A 84 12.59 16.77 -5.57
C SER A 84 13.08 17.31 -4.22
N LYS A 85 12.53 16.77 -3.12
CA LYS A 85 12.92 17.11 -1.74
C LYS A 85 14.06 16.19 -1.25
N ASP A 86 14.33 16.22 0.06
CA ASP A 86 15.11 15.18 0.72
C ASP A 86 14.51 13.80 0.42
N TRP A 87 15.38 12.83 0.12
CA TRP A 87 14.97 11.52 -0.35
C TRP A 87 14.02 10.80 0.60
N GLU A 88 14.19 10.88 1.92
CA GLU A 88 13.29 10.18 2.83
C GLU A 88 11.89 10.81 2.84
N GLU A 89 11.76 12.11 2.57
CA GLU A 89 10.45 12.73 2.34
C GLU A 89 9.82 12.27 1.03
N VAL A 90 10.61 12.22 -0.04
CA VAL A 90 10.17 11.72 -1.35
C VAL A 90 9.72 10.26 -1.25
N ARG A 91 10.51 9.42 -0.58
CA ARG A 91 10.23 7.99 -0.36
C ARG A 91 8.93 7.78 0.41
N ARG A 92 8.69 8.56 1.47
CA ARG A 92 7.41 8.54 2.20
C ARG A 92 6.23 8.93 1.31
N LYS A 93 6.39 9.91 0.43
CA LYS A 93 5.33 10.32 -0.50
C LYS A 93 5.02 9.26 -1.54
N ILE A 94 6.02 8.61 -2.13
CA ILE A 94 5.78 7.52 -3.09
C ILE A 94 5.21 6.28 -2.41
N LEU A 95 5.59 5.96 -1.16
CA LEU A 95 4.91 4.93 -0.36
C LEU A 95 3.43 5.26 -0.15
N TRP A 96 3.14 6.48 0.31
CA TRP A 96 1.75 6.92 0.51
C TRP A 96 0.93 6.89 -0.80
N ALA A 97 1.52 7.33 -1.91
CA ALA A 97 0.89 7.29 -3.22
C ALA A 97 0.58 5.84 -3.63
N GLY A 98 1.48 4.91 -3.30
CA GLY A 98 1.32 3.49 -3.51
C GLY A 98 0.41 2.76 -2.53
N GLY A 99 -0.10 3.43 -1.49
CA GLY A 99 -0.91 2.79 -0.46
C GLY A 99 -0.11 1.91 0.50
N LEU A 100 1.12 2.30 0.80
CA LEU A 100 1.99 1.64 1.76
C LEU A 100 2.25 2.54 2.98
N LYS A 101 2.28 1.93 4.16
CA LYS A 101 2.75 2.53 5.41
C LYS A 101 4.26 2.66 5.37
N ASP A 102 4.77 3.71 6.00
CA ASP A 102 6.19 3.87 6.25
C ASP A 102 6.59 3.10 7.53
N LEU A 103 7.21 1.94 7.36
CA LEU A 103 7.60 1.01 8.43
C LEU A 103 9.09 0.66 8.29
N PRO A 104 9.99 1.65 8.37
CA PRO A 104 11.42 1.47 8.05
C PRO A 104 12.19 0.70 9.13
N ASN A 105 11.57 0.43 10.28
CA ASN A 105 12.21 -0.25 11.41
C ASN A 105 11.58 -1.62 11.71
N ASN A 106 10.61 -2.06 10.91
CA ASN A 106 10.02 -3.38 11.08
C ASN A 106 10.99 -4.48 10.64
N VAL A 107 10.80 -5.68 11.19
CA VAL A 107 11.58 -6.86 10.81
C VAL A 107 11.13 -7.35 9.43
N PRO A 108 12.03 -7.86 8.57
CA PRO A 108 11.65 -8.55 7.33
C PRO A 108 10.55 -9.59 7.57
N GLY A 109 9.53 -9.60 6.69
CA GLY A 109 8.33 -10.42 6.85
C GLY A 109 7.22 -9.82 7.74
N GLN A 110 7.48 -8.73 8.46
CA GLN A 110 6.50 -8.01 9.30
C GLN A 110 6.16 -6.63 8.73
N GLY A 111 6.07 -6.51 7.40
CA GLY A 111 5.73 -5.26 6.72
C GLY A 111 6.87 -4.24 6.68
N TYR A 112 8.12 -4.69 6.73
CA TYR A 112 9.30 -3.84 6.55
C TYR A 112 9.31 -3.16 5.17
N THR A 113 9.05 -1.85 5.12
CA THR A 113 9.07 -1.03 3.88
C THR A 113 10.29 -0.11 3.78
N GLY A 114 11.30 -0.30 4.64
CA GLY A 114 12.51 0.51 4.61
C GLY A 114 13.42 0.24 3.41
N HIS A 115 13.29 -0.92 2.75
CA HIS A 115 14.00 -1.24 1.50
C HIS A 115 13.25 -0.75 0.25
N SER A 116 11.96 -0.45 0.36
CA SER A 116 11.14 -0.04 -0.78
C SER A 116 11.72 1.21 -1.43
N PHE A 117 12.11 1.10 -2.71
CA PHE A 117 12.77 2.14 -3.50
C PHE A 117 14.16 2.58 -3.01
N ASN A 118 14.70 1.93 -1.97
CA ASN A 118 15.99 2.27 -1.35
C ASN A 118 17.17 1.42 -1.85
N ASP A 119 16.90 0.45 -2.72
CA ASP A 119 17.90 -0.36 -3.40
C ASP A 119 17.68 -0.35 -4.92
N ASP A 120 18.32 -1.28 -5.63
CA ASP A 120 18.25 -1.35 -7.09
C ASP A 120 17.03 -2.13 -7.62
N ASN A 121 16.42 -2.96 -6.79
CA ASN A 121 15.56 -4.05 -7.24
C ASN A 121 14.12 -3.95 -6.71
N HIS A 122 13.87 -3.42 -5.50
CA HIS A 122 12.52 -3.27 -4.94
C HIS A 122 11.87 -1.97 -5.40
N CYS A 123 11.72 -1.82 -6.72
CA CYS A 123 11.33 -0.59 -7.38
C CYS A 123 9.96 -0.66 -8.06
N ASP A 124 9.29 -1.82 -8.01
CA ASP A 124 7.97 -2.02 -8.59
C ASP A 124 6.88 -1.93 -7.54
N LEU A 125 6.04 -0.91 -7.63
CA LEU A 125 4.86 -0.86 -6.77
C LEU A 125 3.71 -1.63 -7.41
N THR A 126 3.39 -2.77 -6.82
CA THR A 126 2.42 -3.73 -7.36
C THR A 126 1.18 -3.77 -6.47
N PRO A 127 -0.01 -3.40 -6.98
CA PRO A 127 -1.29 -3.65 -6.33
C PRO A 127 -1.86 -5.01 -6.71
N MET A 128 -2.16 -5.85 -5.73
CA MET A 128 -2.71 -7.18 -5.97
C MET A 128 -3.97 -7.45 -5.15
N LEU A 129 -4.78 -8.37 -5.66
CA LEU A 129 -5.94 -8.90 -4.93
C LEU A 129 -5.51 -9.51 -3.59
N GLY A 130 -6.38 -9.44 -2.59
CA GLY A 130 -6.06 -9.91 -1.24
C GLY A 130 -5.67 -11.39 -1.20
N GLU A 131 -6.42 -12.25 -1.90
CA GLU A 131 -6.09 -13.68 -2.02
C GLU A 131 -4.75 -13.93 -2.72
N VAL A 132 -4.40 -13.07 -3.69
CA VAL A 132 -3.17 -13.16 -4.48
C VAL A 132 -1.95 -12.67 -3.68
N ALA A 133 -2.13 -11.76 -2.73
CA ALA A 133 -1.03 -11.27 -1.88
C ALA A 133 -0.32 -12.40 -1.11
N HIS A 134 -1.00 -13.52 -0.88
CA HIS A 134 -0.44 -14.70 -0.20
C HIS A 134 0.15 -15.76 -1.16
N ASN A 135 0.16 -15.51 -2.47
CA ASN A 135 0.76 -16.42 -3.44
C ASN A 135 2.24 -16.64 -3.15
N LEU A 136 2.69 -17.87 -3.39
CA LEU A 136 4.09 -18.27 -3.37
C LEU A 136 4.57 -18.53 -4.80
N HIS A 137 5.88 -18.52 -5.00
CA HIS A 137 6.49 -18.98 -6.25
C HIS A 137 7.36 -20.23 -5.98
N GLU A 138 7.45 -21.11 -6.96
CA GLU A 138 8.13 -22.41 -6.94
C GLU A 138 9.49 -22.39 -7.66
N GLY A 139 10.15 -21.22 -7.67
CA GLY A 139 11.51 -21.02 -8.21
C GLY A 139 11.58 -20.50 -9.64
N GLU A 140 10.45 -20.09 -10.22
CA GLU A 140 10.34 -19.50 -11.56
C GLU A 140 11.04 -18.13 -11.66
N ILE A 141 11.19 -17.43 -10.54
CA ILE A 141 11.77 -16.09 -10.48
C ILE A 141 13.23 -16.19 -10.03
N ARG A 142 14.14 -15.94 -10.97
CA ARG A 142 15.58 -16.02 -10.73
C ARG A 142 16.00 -15.04 -9.64
N GLY A 143 16.69 -15.54 -8.62
CA GLY A 143 17.25 -14.73 -7.54
C GLY A 143 16.29 -14.45 -6.37
N ILE A 144 15.07 -14.98 -6.39
CA ILE A 144 14.13 -14.89 -5.28
C ILE A 144 14.02 -16.25 -4.58
N ALA A 145 13.96 -16.24 -3.25
CA ALA A 145 13.87 -17.45 -2.44
C ALA A 145 12.50 -18.14 -2.64
N MET A 146 12.53 -19.41 -3.05
CA MET A 146 11.34 -20.25 -3.20
C MET A 146 10.46 -20.21 -1.94
N GLY A 147 9.15 -20.08 -2.11
CA GLY A 147 8.20 -20.05 -0.99
C GLY A 147 8.21 -18.76 -0.16
N ASN A 148 8.69 -17.64 -0.71
CA ASN A 148 8.69 -16.35 0.00
C ASN A 148 7.26 -15.89 0.37
N ARG A 149 6.98 -15.81 1.68
CA ARG A 149 5.66 -15.46 2.24
C ARG A 149 5.53 -13.96 2.42
N LEU A 150 5.17 -13.26 1.34
CA LEU A 150 4.99 -11.80 1.37
C LEU A 150 3.65 -11.36 1.99
N GLY A 151 2.60 -12.17 1.87
CA GLY A 151 1.23 -11.83 2.28
C GLY A 151 1.07 -11.15 3.66
N PRO A 152 1.57 -11.73 4.77
CA PRO A 152 1.46 -11.08 6.08
C PRO A 152 2.12 -9.69 6.13
N GLY A 153 3.24 -9.52 5.44
CA GLY A 153 3.91 -8.21 5.34
C GLY A 153 3.11 -7.21 4.53
N ILE A 154 2.48 -7.66 3.45
CA ILE A 154 1.59 -6.87 2.60
C ILE A 154 0.37 -6.39 3.39
N ASP A 155 -0.27 -7.28 4.15
CA ASP A 155 -1.43 -6.92 4.99
C ASP A 155 -1.07 -5.86 6.03
N ILE A 156 0.07 -6.04 6.71
CA ILE A 156 0.55 -5.11 7.72
C ILE A 156 0.85 -3.74 7.11
N ALA A 157 1.54 -3.70 5.96
CA ALA A 157 2.00 -2.46 5.35
C ALA A 157 0.93 -1.74 4.51
N THR A 158 -0.13 -2.42 4.09
CA THR A 158 -1.14 -1.81 3.21
C THR A 158 -1.97 -0.73 3.92
N LEU A 159 -2.20 0.37 3.21
CA LEU A 159 -3.21 1.38 3.52
C LEU A 159 -4.54 1.02 2.82
N PRO A 160 -5.68 1.01 3.55
CA PRO A 160 -6.94 0.50 3.01
C PRO A 160 -7.62 1.47 2.04
N GLU A 161 -7.30 2.77 2.08
CA GLU A 161 -8.11 3.78 1.40
C GLU A 161 -7.99 3.81 -0.14
N LEU A 162 -7.13 2.96 -0.73
CA LEU A 162 -6.97 2.85 -2.18
C LEU A 162 -7.84 1.77 -2.82
N GLY A 163 -8.64 1.03 -2.05
CA GLY A 163 -9.57 0.01 -2.56
C GLY A 163 -9.34 -1.37 -1.93
N PRO A 164 -9.90 -2.46 -2.49
CA PRO A 164 -9.71 -3.83 -1.98
C PRO A 164 -8.39 -4.49 -2.42
N GLY A 165 -7.76 -5.28 -1.56
CA GLY A 165 -6.46 -5.92 -1.81
C GLY A 165 -5.28 -5.22 -1.11
N GLY A 166 -4.06 -5.49 -1.57
CA GLY A 166 -2.82 -4.98 -0.98
C GLY A 166 -1.89 -4.31 -1.97
N SER A 167 -0.87 -3.62 -1.46
CA SER A 167 0.24 -3.06 -2.25
C SER A 167 1.58 -3.56 -1.73
N TRP A 168 2.59 -3.67 -2.59
CA TRP A 168 3.95 -4.01 -2.19
C TRP A 168 5.00 -3.48 -3.16
N SER A 169 6.21 -3.19 -2.68
CA SER A 169 7.40 -2.95 -3.52
C SER A 169 8.05 -4.28 -3.91
N THR A 170 7.72 -4.81 -5.07
CA THR A 170 8.20 -6.09 -5.58
C THR A 170 9.54 -5.93 -6.32
N CYS A 171 10.23 -7.06 -6.51
CA CYS A 171 11.51 -7.09 -7.20
C CYS A 171 11.34 -6.92 -8.71
N THR A 172 12.18 -6.07 -9.31
CA THR A 172 12.25 -5.68 -10.72
C THR A 172 13.10 -6.64 -11.59
N ASN A 173 13.86 -7.54 -10.99
CA ASN A 173 14.69 -8.50 -11.73
C ASN A 173 13.87 -9.30 -12.76
N GLY A 174 14.32 -9.32 -14.02
CA GLY A 174 13.62 -9.99 -15.12
C GLY A 174 12.61 -9.11 -15.88
N CYS A 175 12.39 -7.86 -15.48
CA CYS A 175 11.44 -6.96 -16.15
C CYS A 175 11.84 -6.51 -17.57
N HIS A 176 13.09 -6.71 -17.98
CA HIS A 176 13.56 -6.36 -19.33
C HIS A 176 13.27 -7.43 -20.39
N VAL A 177 12.80 -8.59 -19.97
CA VAL A 177 12.35 -9.67 -20.87
C VAL A 177 10.92 -9.40 -21.31
N GLU A 178 10.53 -9.86 -22.50
CA GLU A 178 9.15 -9.78 -23.00
C GLU A 178 8.57 -11.20 -23.17
N PRO A 179 7.49 -11.57 -22.43
CA PRO A 179 6.85 -10.79 -21.37
C PRO A 179 7.75 -10.64 -20.11
N PRO A 180 7.53 -9.60 -19.28
CA PRO A 180 8.30 -9.38 -18.05
C PRO A 180 8.29 -10.61 -17.13
N GLN A 181 9.45 -10.95 -16.58
CA GLN A 181 9.62 -12.09 -15.66
C GLN A 181 9.91 -11.67 -14.21
N ASP A 182 9.48 -10.47 -13.85
CA ASP A 182 9.64 -9.93 -12.50
C ASP A 182 8.57 -10.48 -11.53
N VAL A 183 8.70 -10.14 -10.25
CA VAL A 183 7.84 -10.68 -9.19
C VAL A 183 6.37 -10.26 -9.38
N ALA A 184 6.12 -9.04 -9.89
CA ALA A 184 4.76 -8.55 -10.10
C ALA A 184 4.02 -9.42 -11.11
N HIS A 185 4.66 -9.66 -12.26
CA HIS A 185 4.05 -10.34 -13.39
C HIS A 185 3.99 -11.87 -13.19
N VAL A 186 5.01 -12.46 -12.56
CA VAL A 186 5.09 -13.93 -12.42
C VAL A 186 4.37 -14.44 -11.17
N GLN A 187 4.75 -13.98 -9.99
CA GLN A 187 4.21 -14.50 -8.72
C GLN A 187 2.78 -14.02 -8.48
N PHE A 188 2.54 -12.73 -8.70
CA PHE A 188 1.25 -12.11 -8.42
C PHE A 188 0.35 -12.03 -9.63
N ARG A 189 0.86 -12.25 -10.85
CA ARG A 189 0.10 -12.03 -12.09
C ARG A 189 -0.62 -10.70 -12.05
N ALA A 190 0.09 -9.65 -11.61
CA ALA A 190 -0.44 -8.33 -11.35
C ALA A 190 0.36 -7.27 -12.13
N ARG A 191 -0.35 -6.25 -12.61
CA ARG A 191 0.25 -5.05 -13.22
C ARG A 191 1.09 -4.28 -12.20
N ILE A 192 2.11 -3.59 -12.68
CA ILE A 192 2.82 -2.58 -11.89
C ILE A 192 2.05 -1.25 -11.93
N ALA A 193 1.72 -0.68 -10.77
CA ALA A 193 1.11 0.65 -10.70
C ALA A 193 2.08 1.75 -11.07
N PHE A 194 3.29 1.67 -10.52
CA PHE A 194 4.42 2.44 -11.01
C PHE A 194 5.73 1.71 -10.72
N LYS A 195 6.72 1.92 -11.58
CA LYS A 195 8.12 1.52 -11.41
C LYS A 195 8.97 2.76 -11.26
N LEU A 196 9.87 2.77 -10.27
CA LEU A 196 10.88 3.81 -10.13
C LEU A 196 12.12 3.45 -10.95
N VAL A 197 12.53 4.36 -11.82
CA VAL A 197 13.72 4.22 -12.66
C VAL A 197 14.63 5.44 -12.50
N TRP A 198 15.85 5.23 -12.03
CA TRP A 198 16.88 6.28 -11.95
C TRP A 198 17.42 6.64 -13.34
N THR A 199 17.62 7.93 -13.62
CA THR A 199 17.89 8.41 -14.97
C THR A 199 19.38 8.61 -15.24
N PRO A 200 19.93 8.07 -16.34
CA PRO A 200 21.32 8.34 -16.73
C PRO A 200 21.53 9.82 -17.12
N PRO A 201 22.78 10.26 -17.36
CA PRO A 201 24.03 9.59 -16.99
C PRO A 201 24.45 9.87 -15.54
N HIS A 202 23.85 10.87 -14.89
CA HIS A 202 24.24 11.32 -13.55
C HIS A 202 23.47 10.60 -12.42
N PHE A 203 22.34 9.97 -12.76
CA PHE A 203 21.49 9.23 -11.83
C PHE A 203 20.91 10.08 -10.69
N ASN A 204 20.97 11.41 -10.78
CA ASN A 204 20.44 12.35 -9.77
C ASN A 204 18.93 12.55 -9.83
N SER A 205 18.29 12.14 -10.92
CA SER A 205 16.84 12.19 -11.10
C SER A 205 16.27 10.79 -11.29
N PHE A 206 14.96 10.65 -11.08
CA PHE A 206 14.23 9.42 -11.37
C PHE A 206 12.92 9.73 -12.09
N VAL A 207 12.40 8.75 -12.82
CA VAL A 207 11.04 8.75 -13.36
C VAL A 207 10.21 7.68 -12.66
N LEU A 208 8.91 7.93 -12.57
CA LEU A 208 7.89 6.93 -12.28
C LEU A 208 7.17 6.62 -13.58
N VAL A 209 7.14 5.35 -13.96
CA VAL A 209 6.46 4.88 -15.18
C VAL A 209 5.44 3.80 -14.82
N ASP A 210 4.35 3.67 -15.58
CA ASP A 210 3.39 2.57 -15.38
C ASP A 210 3.86 1.25 -16.00
N ASP A 211 3.03 0.21 -15.89
CA ASP A 211 3.27 -1.12 -16.44
C ASP A 211 3.57 -1.15 -17.95
N SER A 212 3.06 -0.18 -18.71
CA SER A 212 3.32 -0.05 -20.15
C SER A 212 4.63 0.68 -20.46
N GLY A 213 5.29 1.22 -19.44
CA GLY A 213 6.44 2.11 -19.56
C GLY A 213 6.05 3.57 -19.81
N ALA A 214 4.77 3.93 -19.68
CA ALA A 214 4.32 5.30 -19.89
C ALA A 214 4.66 6.19 -18.69
N TYR A 215 5.04 7.43 -18.97
CA TYR A 215 5.39 8.41 -17.95
C TYR A 215 4.23 8.71 -16.98
N LEU A 216 4.54 8.72 -15.69
CA LEU A 216 3.62 9.16 -14.62
C LEU A 216 4.10 10.42 -13.91
N ASN A 217 5.36 10.44 -13.48
CA ASN A 217 5.96 11.58 -12.78
C ASN A 217 7.50 11.52 -12.76
N HIS A 218 8.18 12.54 -12.25
CA HIS A 218 9.62 12.52 -12.02
C HIS A 218 10.03 13.42 -10.85
N GLY A 219 11.28 13.28 -10.41
CA GLY A 219 11.88 14.18 -9.44
C GLY A 219 13.41 14.14 -9.46
N THR A 220 14.03 15.15 -8.85
CA THR A 220 15.48 15.28 -8.67
C THR A 220 15.77 15.41 -7.17
N PRO A 221 15.65 14.32 -6.40
CA PRO A 221 15.76 14.37 -4.95
C PRO A 221 17.19 14.67 -4.50
N THR A 222 17.30 15.09 -3.24
CA THR A 222 18.58 15.38 -2.58
C THR A 222 18.70 14.57 -1.27
N GLY A 223 19.80 14.75 -0.53
CA GLY A 223 19.99 14.11 0.77
C GLY A 223 20.36 12.64 0.65
N ALA A 224 19.73 11.79 1.46
CA ALA A 224 20.09 10.38 1.62
C ALA A 224 19.58 9.46 0.49
N VAL A 225 19.76 9.86 -0.77
CA VAL A 225 19.42 9.04 -1.94
C VAL A 225 20.19 7.71 -1.94
N PRO A 226 19.67 6.64 -2.57
CA PRO A 226 20.39 5.40 -2.73
C PRO A 226 21.79 5.63 -3.33
N GLY A 227 22.78 4.86 -2.88
CA GLY A 227 24.15 4.98 -3.37
C GLY A 227 24.22 4.86 -4.89
N LEU A 228 25.17 5.56 -5.53
CA LEU A 228 25.28 5.62 -7.00
C LEU A 228 25.25 4.23 -7.65
N ARG A 229 25.92 3.23 -7.05
CA ARG A 229 25.91 1.86 -7.54
C ARG A 229 24.51 1.26 -7.63
N ALA A 230 23.64 1.49 -6.64
CA ALA A 230 22.28 0.98 -6.64
C ALA A 230 21.43 1.68 -7.73
N ARG A 231 21.57 3.01 -7.87
CA ARG A 231 20.87 3.78 -8.91
C ARG A 231 21.26 3.36 -10.32
N VAL A 232 22.56 3.14 -10.55
CA VAL A 232 23.08 2.59 -11.82
C VAL A 232 22.56 1.18 -12.06
N SER A 233 22.59 0.33 -11.03
CA SER A 233 22.10 -1.06 -11.12
C SER A 233 20.59 -1.11 -11.45
N ASN A 234 19.78 -0.26 -10.81
CA ASN A 234 18.35 -0.11 -11.10
C ASN A 234 18.11 0.20 -12.58
N TYR A 235 18.80 1.20 -13.13
CA TYR A 235 18.69 1.51 -14.55
C TYR A 235 19.12 0.34 -15.44
N ASN A 236 20.22 -0.34 -15.08
CA ASN A 236 20.70 -1.49 -15.84
C ASN A 236 19.70 -2.65 -15.87
N LEU A 237 18.89 -2.84 -14.83
CA LEU A 237 17.83 -3.88 -14.81
C LEU A 237 16.74 -3.63 -15.85
N VAL A 238 16.46 -2.36 -16.16
CA VAL A 238 15.41 -1.96 -17.11
C VAL A 238 15.94 -1.59 -18.49
N LYS A 239 17.26 -1.41 -18.64
CA LYS A 239 17.88 -0.94 -19.88
C LYS A 239 17.48 -1.80 -21.08
N GLY A 240 17.09 -1.14 -22.18
CA GLY A 240 16.64 -1.81 -23.40
C GLY A 240 15.19 -2.31 -23.36
N SER A 241 14.47 -2.10 -22.26
CA SER A 241 13.05 -2.43 -22.13
C SER A 241 12.13 -1.21 -22.32
N LYS A 242 10.81 -1.43 -22.32
CA LYS A 242 9.80 -0.36 -22.32
C LYS A 242 9.96 0.61 -21.14
N TYR A 243 10.47 0.15 -20.00
CA TYR A 243 10.59 0.96 -18.79
C TYR A 243 11.76 1.97 -18.81
N ALA A 244 12.73 1.82 -19.71
CA ALA A 244 13.89 2.73 -19.80
C ALA A 244 13.61 4.03 -20.57
N ARG A 245 12.59 4.03 -21.45
CA ARG A 245 12.38 5.08 -22.45
C ARG A 245 12.23 6.48 -21.84
N GLU A 246 11.44 6.62 -20.78
CA GLU A 246 11.20 7.92 -20.15
C GLU A 246 12.39 8.40 -19.33
N ALA A 247 13.20 7.48 -18.79
CA ALA A 247 14.44 7.81 -18.11
C ALA A 247 15.49 8.36 -19.11
N GLU A 248 15.58 7.75 -20.30
CA GLU A 248 16.41 8.23 -21.42
C GLU A 248 15.90 9.58 -21.94
N ALA A 249 14.60 9.72 -22.15
CA ALA A 249 14.01 10.98 -22.62
C ALA A 249 14.21 12.14 -21.62
N LEU A 250 14.16 11.87 -20.30
CA LEU A 250 14.44 12.89 -19.29
C LEU A 250 15.92 13.29 -19.29
N SER A 251 16.83 12.31 -19.47
CA SER A 251 18.27 12.56 -19.63
C SER A 251 18.55 13.51 -20.79
N ASP A 252 17.95 13.25 -21.95
CA ASP A 252 18.17 14.05 -23.16
C ASP A 252 17.68 15.49 -23.00
N ARG A 253 16.53 15.68 -22.32
CA ARG A 253 16.01 17.02 -22.00
C ARG A 253 16.95 17.81 -21.08
N ALA A 254 17.58 17.13 -20.12
CA ALA A 254 18.53 17.77 -19.21
C ALA A 254 19.86 18.11 -19.88
N ALA A 255 20.27 17.34 -20.90
CA ALA A 255 21.50 17.60 -21.66
C ALA A 255 21.36 18.73 -22.70
N GLY A 256 20.13 19.05 -23.13
CA GLY A 256 19.83 20.12 -24.08
C GLY A 256 19.49 21.47 -23.44
N ALA A 257 19.44 21.56 -22.10
CA ALA A 257 19.16 22.77 -21.33
C ALA A 257 20.46 23.40 -20.79
#